data_AF-L8LQQ0-F1
#
_entry.id   AF-L8LQQ0-F1
#
_cell.length_a   1.000
_cell.length_b   1.000
_cell.length_c   1.000
_cell.angle_alpha   90.00
_cell.angle_beta   90.00
_cell.angle_gamma   90.00
#
_symmetry.space_group_name_H-M   'P 1'
#
loop_
_entity.id
_entity.type
_entity.pdbx_description
1 polymer ?
#
loop_
_entity_poly.entity_id
_entity_poly.type
_entity_poly.pdbx_seq_one_letter_code
_entity_poly.pdbx_strand_id
1 'polypeptide(L)' 'EGKAEGKAEGKREERINLISRILNRKLGNLAPEWTEQITRLTTEQLETLVEALLDFNSPQDLINWLQENSIDNKAN' A
#
# COMPACT_ATOMS: atom_id res chain seq x y z
N GLU A 1 7.40 27.56 0.59
CA GLU A 1 7.38 26.17 1.08
C GLU A 1 7.44 25.03 0.03
N GLY A 2 7.35 25.25 -1.29
CA GLY A 2 7.19 24.15 -2.27
C GLY A 2 8.31 23.10 -2.48
N LYS A 3 9.45 23.16 -1.75
CA LYS A 3 10.51 22.12 -1.84
C LYS A 3 10.33 20.96 -0.86
N ALA A 4 9.59 21.16 0.23
CA ALA A 4 9.37 20.13 1.25
C ALA A 4 8.24 19.18 0.82
N GLU A 5 7.16 19.74 0.28
CA GLU A 5 5.97 18.98 -0.18
C GLU A 5 6.32 18.06 -1.36
N GLY A 6 7.03 18.55 -2.38
CA GLY A 6 7.42 17.72 -3.53
C GLY A 6 8.36 16.55 -3.17
N LYS A 7 9.16 16.67 -2.09
CA LYS A 7 9.99 15.56 -1.60
C LYS A 7 9.18 14.54 -0.79
N ALA A 8 8.13 14.97 -0.09
CA ALA A 8 7.26 14.08 0.66
C ALA A 8 6.36 13.28 -0.28
N GLU A 9 5.78 13.93 -1.29
CA GLU A 9 4.96 13.30 -2.33
C GLU A 9 5.77 12.25 -3.10
N GLY A 10 6.95 12.61 -3.62
CA GLY A 10 7.76 11.66 -4.40
C GLY A 10 8.25 10.45 -3.59
N LYS A 11 8.48 10.61 -2.27
CA LYS A 11 8.79 9.47 -1.39
C LYS A 11 7.60 8.53 -1.21
N ARG A 12 6.39 9.08 -1.13
CA ARG A 12 5.16 8.29 -1.02
C ARG A 12 4.91 7.51 -2.32
N GLU A 13 5.00 8.16 -3.47
CA GLU A 13 4.85 7.50 -4.77
C GLU A 13 5.86 6.38 -4.97
N GLU A 14 7.13 6.62 -4.64
CA GLU A 14 8.18 5.59 -4.73
C GLU A 14 7.87 4.40 -3.81
N ARG A 15 7.39 4.66 -2.60
CA ARG A 15 6.99 3.60 -1.64
C ARG A 15 5.82 2.77 -2.18
N ILE A 16 4.80 3.40 -2.74
CA ILE A 16 3.66 2.70 -3.36
C ILE A 16 4.13 1.84 -4.54
N ASN A 17 5.01 2.37 -5.39
CA ASN A 17 5.57 1.64 -6.54
C ASN A 17 6.37 0.42 -6.09
N LEU A 18 7.20 0.56 -5.05
CA LEU A 18 7.96 -0.54 -4.47
C LEU A 18 7.06 -1.62 -3.88
N ILE A 19 6.07 -1.25 -3.06
CA ILE A 19 5.10 -2.18 -2.47
C ILE A 19 4.35 -2.93 -3.58
N SER A 20 3.85 -2.21 -4.58
CA SER A 20 3.13 -2.80 -5.71
C SER A 20 3.99 -3.80 -6.48
N ARG A 21 5.29 -3.51 -6.66
CA ARG A 21 6.23 -4.42 -7.33
C ARG A 21 6.56 -5.66 -6.50
N ILE A 22 6.70 -5.51 -5.18
CA ILE A 22 6.93 -6.64 -4.27
C ILE A 22 5.71 -7.55 -4.25
N LEU A 23 4.53 -6.97 -4.13
CA LEU A 23 3.28 -7.71 -4.15
C LEU A 23 3.08 -8.46 -5.47
N ASN A 24 3.35 -7.82 -6.62
CA ASN A 24 3.26 -8.50 -7.91
C ASN A 24 4.25 -9.66 -8.03
N ARG A 25 5.43 -9.57 -7.39
CA ARG A 25 6.43 -10.65 -7.38
C ARG A 25 6.07 -11.78 -6.42
N LYS A 26 5.55 -11.47 -5.23
CA LYS A 26 5.18 -12.45 -4.19
C LYS A 26 3.87 -13.16 -4.51
N LEU A 27 2.85 -12.38 -4.86
CA LEU A 27 1.46 -12.82 -4.98
C LEU A 27 1.03 -13.04 -6.44
N GLY A 28 1.90 -12.70 -7.39
CA GLY A 28 1.60 -12.76 -8.83
C GLY A 28 0.79 -11.55 -9.29
N ASN A 29 0.09 -11.70 -10.42
CA ASN A 29 -0.68 -10.61 -11.03
C ASN A 29 -1.80 -10.12 -10.08
N LEU A 30 -1.55 -9.01 -9.41
CA LEU A 30 -2.58 -8.33 -8.64
C LEU A 30 -3.55 -7.61 -9.57
N ALA A 31 -4.84 -7.68 -9.27
CA ALA A 31 -5.83 -6.90 -9.97
C ALA A 31 -5.61 -5.39 -9.74
N PRO A 32 -5.91 -4.52 -10.73
CA PRO A 32 -5.72 -3.07 -10.63
C PRO A 32 -6.44 -2.45 -9.42
N GLU A 33 -7.59 -3.02 -9.04
CA GLU A 33 -8.40 -2.58 -7.89
C GLU A 33 -7.61 -2.56 -6.58
N TRP A 34 -6.70 -3.51 -6.37
CA TRP A 34 -5.89 -3.59 -5.16
C TRP A 34 -4.77 -2.56 -5.18
N THR A 35 -4.21 -2.30 -6.35
CA THR A 35 -3.19 -1.26 -6.53
C THR A 35 -3.79 0.12 -6.26
N GLU A 36 -5.03 0.36 -6.68
CA GLU A 36 -5.76 1.60 -6.38
C GLU A 36 -6.09 1.75 -4.89
N GLN A 37 -6.36 0.65 -4.17
CA GLN A 37 -6.54 0.73 -2.73
C GLN A 37 -5.23 1.08 -2.01
N ILE A 38 -4.10 0.53 -2.47
CA ILE A 38 -2.77 0.84 -1.89
C ILE A 38 -2.41 2.33 -2.07
N THR A 39 -2.76 2.96 -3.20
CA THR A 39 -2.47 4.39 -3.40
C THR A 39 -3.24 5.30 -2.42
N ARG A 40 -4.43 4.84 -1.98
CA ARG A 40 -5.29 5.55 -1.03
C ARG A 40 -4.84 5.41 0.42
N LEU A 41 -3.92 4.49 0.72
CA LEU A 41 -3.38 4.31 2.08
C LEU A 41 -2.56 5.52 2.51
N THR A 42 -2.59 5.82 3.81
CA THR A 42 -1.75 6.86 4.42
C THR A 42 -0.28 6.41 4.46
N THR A 43 0.64 7.35 4.68
CA THR A 43 2.07 7.04 4.80
C THR A 43 2.36 6.04 5.91
N GLU A 44 1.66 6.12 7.04
CA GLU A 44 1.78 5.17 8.16
C GLU A 44 1.27 3.78 7.79
N GLN A 45 0.12 3.70 7.12
CA GLN A 45 -0.42 2.43 6.62
C GLN A 45 0.50 1.79 5.58
N LEU A 46 1.20 2.58 4.76
CA LEU A 46 2.20 2.05 3.84
C LEU A 46 3.42 1.50 4.57
N GLU A 47 3.79 2.03 5.75
CA GLU A 47 4.89 1.47 6.57
C GLU A 47 4.49 0.15 7.21
N THR A 48 3.30 0.09 7.81
CA THR A 48 2.78 -1.16 8.38
C THR A 48 2.53 -2.22 7.31
N LEU A 49 2.11 -1.83 6.11
CA LEU A 49 2.00 -2.74 4.97
C LEU A 49 3.36 -3.36 4.63
N VAL A 50 4.46 -2.60 4.61
CA VAL A 50 5.80 -3.14 4.30
C VAL A 50 6.23 -4.24 5.27
N GLU A 51 5.89 -4.10 6.55
CA GLU A 51 6.14 -5.15 7.55
C GLU A 51 5.25 -6.37 7.30
N ALA A 52 3.95 -6.16 7.09
CA ALA A 52 2.99 -7.23 6.80
C ALA A 52 3.29 -7.98 5.49
N LEU A 53 3.91 -7.32 4.49
CA LEU A 53 4.34 -7.96 3.24
C LEU A 53 5.25 -9.16 3.47
N LEU A 54 6.03 -9.16 4.57
CA LEU A 54 6.93 -10.27 4.90
C LEU A 54 6.13 -11.53 5.23
N ASP A 55 4.99 -11.38 5.89
CA ASP A 55 4.11 -12.47 6.33
C ASP A 55 3.10 -12.90 5.27
N PHE A 56 2.92 -12.14 4.18
CA PHE A 56 2.01 -12.52 3.10
C PHE A 56 2.50 -13.75 2.34
N ASN A 57 1.63 -14.76 2.28
CA ASN A 57 1.82 -16.01 1.55
C ASN A 57 0.86 -16.14 0.36
N SER A 58 -0.22 -15.37 0.35
CA SER A 58 -1.27 -15.42 -0.67
C SER A 58 -1.91 -14.05 -0.95
N PRO A 59 -2.55 -13.86 -2.11
CA PRO A 59 -3.38 -12.68 -2.39
C PRO A 59 -4.46 -12.43 -1.34
N GLN A 60 -4.97 -13.48 -0.69
CA GLN A 60 -5.99 -13.37 0.35
C GLN A 60 -5.48 -12.61 1.58
N ASP A 61 -4.20 -12.75 1.93
CA ASP A 61 -3.58 -12.05 3.06
C ASP A 61 -3.59 -10.53 2.82
N LEU A 62 -3.26 -10.11 1.60
CA LEU A 62 -3.35 -8.70 1.18
C LEU A 62 -4.80 -8.19 1.25
N ILE A 63 -5.77 -8.96 0.76
CA ILE A 63 -7.18 -8.56 0.77
C ILE A 63 -7.68 -8.38 2.20
N ASN A 64 -7.38 -9.33 3.08
CA ASN A 64 -7.77 -9.26 4.49
C ASN A 64 -7.12 -8.04 5.17
N TRP A 65 -5.81 -7.83 4.95
CA TRP A 65 -5.10 -6.67 5.50
C TRP A 65 -5.69 -5.35 5.00
N LEU A 66 -5.97 -5.24 3.69
CA LEU A 66 -6.58 -4.06 3.11
C LEU A 66 -7.98 -3.82 3.67
N GLN A 67 -8.78 -4.86 3.91
CA GLN A 67 -10.10 -4.71 4.51
C GLN A 67 -10.01 -4.21 5.95
N GLU A 68 -9.11 -4.77 6.76
CA GLU A 68 -8.90 -4.33 8.15
C GLU A 68 -8.44 -2.88 8.22
N ASN A 69 -7.52 -2.47 7.33
CA ASN A 69 -6.93 -1.12 7.33
C ASN A 69 -7.71 -0.09 6.48
N SER A 70 -8.63 -0.52 5.61
CA SER A 70 -9.48 0.40 4.83
C SER A 70 -10.78 0.77 5.55
N ILE A 71 -11.16 0.05 6.61
CA ILE A 71 -12.35 0.37 7.41
C ILE A 71 -12.20 1.73 8.11
N ASP A 72 -10.99 2.15 8.46
CA ASP A 72 -10.72 3.47 9.06
C ASP A 72 -11.00 4.65 8.11
N ASN A 73 -11.13 4.41 6.80
CA ASN A 73 -11.45 5.44 5.80
C ASN A 73 -12.96 5.59 5.52
N LYS A 74 -13.82 4.84 6.25
CA LYS A 74 -15.29 4.92 6.16
C LYS A 74 -15.95 5.71 7.30
N ALA A 75 -15.17 6.25 8.23
CA ALA A 75 -15.65 7.05 9.35
C ALA A 75 -15.26 8.53 9.20
N ASN A 76 -15.61 9.16 8.07
CA ASN A 76 -15.70 10.61 7.96
C ASN A 76 -16.82 11.03 7.00
#